data_AF-A0A0M9GLI4-F1
#
_entry.id   AF-A0A0M9GLI4-F1
#
_cell.length_a   1.000
_cell.length_b   1.000
_cell.length_c   1.000
_cell.angle_alpha   90.00
_cell.angle_beta   90.00
_cell.angle_gamma   90.00
#
_symmetry.space_group_name_H-M   'P 1'
#
loop_
_entity.id
_entity.type
_entity.pdbx_description
1 polymer ?
#
loop_
_entity_poly.entity_id
_entity_poly.type
_entity_poly.pdbx_seq_one_letter_code
_entity_poly.pdbx_strand_id
1 'polypeptide(L)'
;MGIIESQNKGVRAYSECARICQERISTHPEQAAAYYLLKIAANRFVDVYDDQPLVSTIADNEFLNFKSYVDQLDASEQEADPTKKLDTLNRIASKIANHKILRSDV
;
A
#
# COMPACT_ATOMS: atom_id res chain seq x y z
N MET A 1 0.20 -3.34 9.82
CA MET A 1 1.19 -2.61 8.98
C MET A 1 2.11 -1.69 9.79
N GLY A 2 2.68 -2.14 10.93
CA GLY A 2 3.46 -1.26 11.83
C GLY A 2 4.88 -0.92 11.35
N ILE A 3 5.35 -1.57 10.29
CA ILE A 3 6.74 -1.44 9.79
C ILE A 3 6.97 -0.08 9.13
N ILE A 4 5.96 0.50 8.48
CA ILE A 4 6.07 1.83 7.86
C ILE A 4 6.12 2.91 8.94
N GLU A 5 5.26 2.80 9.96
CA GLU A 5 5.28 3.72 11.11
C GLU A 5 6.60 3.63 11.89
N SER A 6 7.12 2.43 12.12
CA SER A 6 8.34 2.23 12.92
C SER A 6 9.63 2.67 12.22
N GLN A 7 9.61 2.81 10.89
CA GLN A 7 10.76 3.24 10.08
C GLN A 7 10.59 4.66 9.51
N ASN A 8 9.94 5.55 10.28
CA ASN A 8 9.74 6.96 9.94
C ASN A 8 9.07 7.20 8.58
N LYS A 9 8.28 6.23 8.08
CA LYS A 9 7.53 6.34 6.82
C LYS A 9 8.42 6.61 5.59
N GLY A 10 9.70 6.27 5.67
CA GLY A 10 10.66 6.50 4.60
C GLY A 10 10.61 5.41 3.51
N VAL A 11 11.29 5.66 2.40
CA VAL A 11 11.36 4.78 1.21
C VAL A 11 11.72 3.33 1.56
N ARG A 12 12.71 3.13 2.43
CA ARG A 12 13.14 1.79 2.88
C ARG A 12 12.02 1.00 3.56
N ALA A 13 11.14 1.69 4.29
CA ALA A 13 10.02 1.06 4.97
C ALA A 13 8.98 0.52 3.97
N TYR A 14 8.73 1.26 2.89
CA TYR A 14 7.85 0.82 1.80
C TYR A 14 8.47 -0.33 1.01
N SER A 15 9.79 -0.28 0.75
CA SER A 15 10.51 -1.41 0.12
C SER A 15 10.38 -2.68 0.96
N GLU A 16 10.55 -2.59 2.28
CA GLU A 16 10.40 -3.73 3.18
C GLU A 16 8.95 -4.22 3.22
N CYS A 17 7.99 -3.30 3.21
CA CYS A 17 6.58 -3.64 3.14
C CYS A 17 6.24 -4.41 1.85
N ALA A 18 6.76 -3.98 0.70
CA ALA A 18 6.57 -4.68 -0.57
C ALA A 18 7.17 -6.10 -0.53
N ARG A 19 8.36 -6.26 0.08
CA ARG A 19 9.01 -7.55 0.28
C ARG A 19 8.13 -8.49 1.13
N ILE A 20 7.60 -8.00 2.24
CA ILE A 20 6.71 -8.79 3.12
C ILE A 20 5.41 -9.17 2.40
N CYS A 21 4.82 -8.24 1.64
CA CYS A 21 3.65 -8.56 0.84
C CYS A 21 3.95 -9.68 -0.17
N GLN A 22 5.13 -9.67 -0.80
CA GLN A 22 5.55 -10.72 -1.72
C GLN A 22 5.65 -12.10 -1.04
N GLU A 23 6.15 -12.17 0.18
CA GLU A 23 6.19 -13.43 0.96
C GLU A 23 4.79 -13.91 1.33
N ARG A 24 3.90 -12.96 1.68
CA ARG A 24 2.52 -13.25 2.07
C ARG A 24 1.67 -13.77 0.91
N ILE A 25 1.88 -13.27 -0.31
CA ILE A 25 1.22 -13.78 -1.52
C ILE A 25 1.42 -15.29 -1.68
N SER A 26 2.63 -15.80 -1.43
CA SER A 26 2.93 -17.22 -1.59
C SER A 26 2.42 -18.09 -0.43
N THR A 27 2.18 -17.50 0.73
CA THR A 27 1.82 -18.23 1.97
C THR A 27 0.34 -18.12 2.34
N HIS A 28 -0.38 -17.14 1.79
CA HIS A 28 -1.79 -16.83 2.07
C HIS A 28 -2.54 -16.60 0.74
N PRO A 29 -2.75 -17.66 -0.07
CA PRO A 29 -3.30 -17.54 -1.43
C PRO A 29 -4.70 -16.91 -1.45
N GLU A 30 -5.49 -17.08 -0.41
CA GLU A 30 -6.82 -16.50 -0.24
C GLU A 30 -6.81 -14.97 -0.10
N GLN A 31 -5.68 -14.39 0.34
CA GLN A 31 -5.46 -12.94 0.48
C GLN A 31 -4.45 -12.40 -0.54
N ALA A 32 -4.02 -13.22 -1.50
CA ALA A 32 -2.96 -12.87 -2.44
C ALA A 32 -3.26 -11.59 -3.23
N ALA A 33 -4.52 -11.37 -3.63
CA ALA A 33 -4.93 -10.16 -4.33
C ALA A 33 -4.73 -8.90 -3.47
N ALA A 34 -5.13 -8.94 -2.19
CA ALA A 34 -4.95 -7.83 -1.26
C ALA A 34 -3.47 -7.49 -1.07
N TYR A 35 -2.62 -8.51 -0.81
CA TYR A 35 -1.18 -8.31 -0.68
C TYR A 35 -0.53 -7.82 -1.97
N TYR A 36 -0.98 -8.28 -3.13
CA TYR A 36 -0.48 -7.81 -4.42
C TYR A 36 -0.79 -6.33 -4.65
N LEU A 37 -2.00 -5.88 -4.33
CA LEU A 37 -2.37 -4.46 -4.42
C LEU A 37 -1.53 -3.59 -3.48
N LEU A 38 -1.34 -4.00 -2.23
CA LEU A 38 -0.49 -3.30 -1.27
C LEU A 38 0.97 -3.23 -1.72
N LYS A 39 1.48 -4.33 -2.31
CA LYS A 39 2.82 -4.35 -2.92
C LYS A 39 2.95 -3.33 -4.05
N ILE A 40 1.97 -3.24 -4.94
CA ILE A 40 1.97 -2.25 -6.03
C ILE A 40 1.98 -0.83 -5.48
N ALA A 41 1.12 -0.53 -4.50
CA ALA A 41 1.08 0.79 -3.88
C ALA A 41 2.43 1.16 -3.25
N ALA A 42 3.06 0.23 -2.53
CA ALA A 42 4.35 0.45 -1.92
C ALA A 42 5.48 0.65 -2.95
N ASN A 43 5.55 -0.18 -3.99
CA ASN A 43 6.55 -0.05 -5.04
C ASN A 43 6.42 1.28 -5.78
N ARG A 44 5.19 1.75 -6.07
CA ARG A 44 5.00 3.06 -6.72
C ARG A 44 5.60 4.20 -5.91
N PHE A 45 5.53 4.14 -4.58
CA PHE A 45 6.18 5.14 -3.73
C PHE A 45 7.70 5.03 -3.77
N VAL A 46 8.24 3.81 -3.72
CA VAL A 46 9.68 3.57 -3.85
C VAL A 46 10.20 4.09 -5.19
N ASP A 47 9.55 3.73 -6.30
CA ASP A 47 9.94 4.14 -7.65
C ASP A 47 9.99 5.66 -7.85
N VAL A 48 9.14 6.41 -7.12
CA VAL A 48 9.12 7.87 -7.20
C VAL A 48 10.22 8.51 -6.37
N TYR A 49 10.60 7.90 -5.24
CA TYR A 49 11.47 8.53 -4.23
C TYR A 49 12.82 7.85 -4.02
N ASP A 50 13.16 6.79 -4.77
CA ASP A 50 14.46 6.09 -4.65
C ASP A 50 15.64 7.07 -4.83
N ASP A 51 15.50 8.00 -5.78
CA ASP A 51 16.50 9.02 -6.12
C ASP A 51 16.04 10.47 -5.86
N GLN A 52 14.88 10.67 -5.21
CA GLN A 52 14.35 12.02 -4.96
C GLN A 52 14.29 12.38 -3.46
N PRO A 53 14.49 13.66 -3.10
CA PRO A 53 14.26 14.10 -1.73
C PRO A 53 12.80 13.89 -1.32
N LEU A 54 12.59 13.17 -0.22
CA LEU A 54 11.28 12.97 0.38
C LEU A 54 11.02 14.01 1.48
N VAL A 55 10.08 14.91 1.25
CA VAL A 55 9.62 15.88 2.26
C VAL A 55 8.70 15.17 3.26
N SER A 56 8.85 15.48 4.55
CA SER A 56 8.11 14.84 5.65
C SER A 56 6.59 14.93 5.48
N THR A 57 6.07 16.07 5.04
CA THR A 57 4.63 16.26 4.81
C THR A 57 4.09 15.34 3.71
N ILE A 58 4.89 15.06 2.67
CA ILE A 58 4.50 14.11 1.63
C ILE A 58 4.55 12.68 2.15
N ALA A 59 5.59 12.33 2.93
CA ALA A 59 5.69 11.02 3.56
C ALA A 59 4.49 10.73 4.49
N ASP A 60 4.04 11.73 5.26
CA ASP A 60 2.88 11.62 6.14
C ASP A 60 1.58 11.44 5.35
N ASN A 61 1.37 12.24 4.29
CA ASN A 61 0.19 12.11 3.43
C ASN A 61 0.14 10.75 2.73
N GLU A 62 1.27 10.29 2.18
CA GLU A 62 1.32 8.98 1.55
C GLU A 62 1.05 7.87 2.56
N PHE A 63 1.61 7.98 3.76
CA PHE A 63 1.35 7.02 4.82
C PHE A 63 -0.14 6.93 5.17
N LEU A 64 -0.85 8.06 5.25
CA LEU A 64 -2.28 8.06 5.51
C LEU A 64 -3.08 7.39 4.38
N ASN A 65 -2.73 7.65 3.12
CA ASN A 65 -3.38 6.99 1.97
C ASN A 65 -3.15 5.48 2.00
N PHE A 66 -1.89 5.09 2.21
CA PHE A 66 -1.50 3.69 2.26
C PHE A 66 -2.17 2.95 3.43
N LYS A 67 -2.18 3.55 4.62
CA LYS A 67 -2.89 3.03 5.80
C LYS A 67 -4.39 2.87 5.50
N SER A 68 -5.00 3.82 4.80
CA SER A 68 -6.42 3.71 4.41
C SER A 68 -6.68 2.49 3.51
N TYR A 69 -5.75 2.12 2.63
CA TYR A 69 -5.90 0.89 1.82
C TYR A 69 -5.82 -0.35 2.68
N VAL A 70 -4.88 -0.41 3.63
CA VAL A 70 -4.75 -1.52 4.58
C VAL A 70 -6.03 -1.69 5.38
N ASP A 71 -6.50 -0.61 6.01
CA ASP A 71 -7.70 -0.65 6.87
C ASP A 71 -8.92 -1.13 6.08
N GLN A 72 -9.07 -0.71 4.81
CA GLN A 72 -10.16 -1.17 3.94
C GLN A 72 -10.03 -2.64 3.53
N LEU A 73 -8.81 -3.13 3.26
CA LEU A 73 -8.57 -4.54 2.92
C LEU A 73 -8.79 -5.44 4.13
N ASP A 74 -8.25 -5.07 5.30
CA ASP A 74 -8.43 -5.80 6.56
C ASP A 74 -9.92 -5.89 6.93
N ALA A 75 -10.68 -4.80 6.77
CA ALA A 75 -12.13 -4.82 6.98
C ALA A 75 -12.84 -5.72 5.97
N SER A 76 -12.42 -5.70 4.69
CA SER A 76 -13.01 -6.57 3.67
C SER A 76 -12.76 -8.05 3.93
N GLU A 77 -11.66 -8.41 4.58
CA GLU A 77 -11.40 -9.81 4.92
C GLU A 77 -12.39 -10.38 5.94
N GLN A 78 -13.00 -9.53 6.76
CA GLN A 78 -14.05 -9.90 7.71
C GLN A 78 -15.44 -10.01 7.07
N GLU A 79 -15.61 -9.61 5.81
CA GLU A 79 -16.89 -9.74 5.11
C GLU A 79 -17.20 -11.20 4.78
N ALA A 80 -18.42 -11.64 5.11
CA ALA A 80 -18.89 -12.98 4.76
C ALA A 80 -19.30 -13.11 3.28
N ASP A 81 -19.60 -11.99 2.61
CA ASP A 81 -20.04 -11.94 1.22
C ASP A 81 -18.83 -11.78 0.27
N PRO A 82 -18.53 -12.79 -0.58
CA PRO A 82 -17.44 -12.72 -1.54
C PRO A 82 -17.58 -11.58 -2.55
N THR A 83 -18.80 -11.15 -2.86
CA THR A 83 -19.07 -10.05 -3.79
C THR A 83 -18.55 -8.73 -3.21
N LYS A 84 -18.80 -8.49 -1.91
CA LYS A 84 -18.30 -7.30 -1.22
C LYS A 84 -16.78 -7.28 -1.08
N LYS A 85 -16.16 -8.45 -0.91
CA LYS A 85 -14.70 -8.58 -0.94
C LYS A 85 -14.14 -8.14 -2.30
N LEU A 86 -14.70 -8.69 -3.38
CA LEU A 86 -14.29 -8.36 -4.75
C LEU A 86 -14.51 -6.88 -5.09
N ASP A 87 -15.65 -6.31 -4.70
CA ASP A 87 -15.94 -4.89 -4.89
C ASP A 87 -14.92 -3.99 -4.17
N THR A 88 -14.51 -4.40 -2.97
CA THR A 88 -13.49 -3.66 -2.21
C THR A 88 -12.12 -3.75 -2.88
N LEU A 89 -11.72 -4.93 -3.36
CA LEU A 89 -10.49 -5.11 -4.14
C LEU A 89 -10.49 -4.23 -5.40
N ASN A 90 -11.57 -4.24 -6.17
CA ASN A 90 -11.71 -3.43 -7.39
C ASN A 90 -11.64 -1.93 -7.09
N ARG A 91 -12.32 -1.48 -6.03
CA ARG A 91 -12.28 -0.07 -5.60
C ARG A 91 -10.87 0.36 -5.20
N ILE A 92 -10.16 -0.47 -4.44
CA ILE A 92 -8.79 -0.16 -3.99
C ILE A 92 -7.82 -0.19 -5.17
N ALA A 93 -7.93 -1.16 -6.07
CA ALA A 93 -7.15 -1.19 -7.29
C ALA A 93 -7.32 0.09 -8.11
N SER A 94 -8.56 0.56 -8.28
CA SER A 94 -8.85 1.83 -8.95
C SER A 94 -8.25 3.03 -8.22
N LYS A 95 -8.35 3.10 -6.89
CA LYS A 95 -7.72 4.16 -6.08
C LYS A 95 -6.20 4.18 -6.27
N ILE A 96 -5.54 3.02 -6.13
CA ILE A 96 -4.09 2.90 -6.32
C ILE A 96 -3.69 3.31 -7.74
N ALA A 97 -4.40 2.82 -8.76
CA ALA A 97 -4.12 3.14 -10.16
C ALA A 97 -4.14 4.66 -10.41
N ASN A 98 -5.17 5.34 -9.89
CA ASN A 98 -5.40 6.77 -10.09
C ASN A 98 -4.70 7.67 -9.06
N HIS A 99 -4.07 7.11 -8.04
CA HIS A 99 -3.38 7.87 -7.00
C HIS A 99 -2.16 8.58 -7.58
N LYS A 100 -2.12 9.90 -7.43
CA LYS A 100 -0.98 10.72 -7.87
C LYS A 100 -0.04 10.89 -6.70
N ILE A 101 1.12 10.23 -6.78
CA ILE A 101 2.21 10.45 -5.84
C ILE A 101 2.85 11.78 -6.23
N LEU A 102 2.79 12.73 -5.30
CA LEU A 102 3.39 14.05 -5.49
C LEU A 102 4.90 13.89 -5.63
N ARG A 103 5.55 14.69 -6.47
CA ARG A 103 7.01 14.82 -6.48
C ARG A 103 7.37 16.11 -5.77
N SER A 104 8.53 16.15 -5.13
CA SER A 104 9.03 17.35 -4.45
C SER A 104 9.42 18.48 -5.42
N ASP A 105 9.23 18.28 -6.73
CA ASP A 105 9.62 19.19 -7.81
C ASP A 105 8.48 20.14 -8.23
N VAL A 106 7.80 20.77 -7.25
CA VAL A 106 6.97 21.98 -7.44
C VAL A 106 7.11 22.90 -6.24
#